data_AF-A0A962A3B3-F1
#
_entry.id   AF-A0A962A3B3-F1
#
_cell.length_a   1.000
_cell.length_b   1.000
_cell.length_c   1.000
_cell.angle_alpha   90.00
_cell.angle_beta   90.00
_cell.angle_gamma   90.00
#
_symmetry.space_group_name_H-M   'P 1'
#
loop_
_entity.id
_entity.type
_entity.pdbx_description
1 polymer ?
#
loop_
_entity_poly.entity_id
_entity_poly.type
_entity_poly.pdbx_seq_one_letter_code
_entity_poly.pdbx_strand_id
1 'polypeptide(L)'
;MTSKAYLTIDDSPSTRTDDLVCFLKQKKVPALFFCRGEFLEQNLVMAVRIIQGGFHLANHAFSHRRASDLSTEEMIDEIEKTEALIDRAYDLAYEKRPAQRYFRFPHMDRGCGGWIVDYDGFQGNDLKDVKTCLTEGLNVISMQRPNSEFEAKKRHIQKYLKEAGYTVPFSGVTHSWYNNPEIQEARDCLFTFSTCDWMVTQRHLGKWRYKSPDDLKQKIDLDRWLNKENSVNIVLAHDQAEIVDVTIGLVDHMLEKGIQFLEISGGSN
;
A
#
# COMPACT_ATOMS: atom_id res chain seq x y z
N MET A 1 13.66 22.35 -6.82
CA MET A 1 12.37 21.66 -7.02
C MET A 1 12.31 20.49 -6.02
N THR A 2 11.14 20.09 -5.54
CA THR A 2 10.97 19.11 -4.45
C THR A 2 10.57 17.73 -4.99
N SER A 3 10.96 16.67 -4.31
CA SER A 3 10.40 15.34 -4.59
C SER A 3 8.98 15.23 -4.03
N LYS A 4 8.18 14.37 -4.64
CA LYS A 4 6.76 14.20 -4.35
C LYS A 4 6.43 12.75 -4.02
N ALA A 5 5.40 12.54 -3.22
CA ALA A 5 4.95 11.22 -2.83
C ALA A 5 3.44 11.12 -2.65
N TYR A 6 2.84 10.00 -3.03
CA TYR A 6 1.54 9.58 -2.52
C TYR A 6 1.78 8.74 -1.27
N LEU A 7 1.18 9.11 -0.14
CA LEU A 7 1.25 8.32 1.09
C LEU A 7 0.16 7.25 1.08
N THR A 8 0.55 6.00 1.28
CA THR A 8 -0.36 4.86 1.43
C THR A 8 -0.08 4.15 2.74
N ILE A 9 -1.14 3.82 3.47
CA ILE A 9 -1.08 3.21 4.80
C ILE A 9 -1.77 1.85 4.73
N ASP A 10 -1.02 0.77 4.85
CA ASP A 10 -1.55 -0.60 4.89
C ASP A 10 -1.93 -1.00 6.33
N ASP A 11 -2.57 -2.15 6.47
CA ASP A 11 -2.98 -2.77 7.75
C ASP A 11 -3.98 -1.96 8.60
N SER A 12 -4.70 -1.01 8.00
CA SER A 12 -5.66 -0.18 8.73
C SER A 12 -7.01 -0.91 8.96
N PRO A 13 -7.86 -0.46 9.90
CA PRO A 13 -7.51 0.38 11.04
C PRO A 13 -6.90 -0.43 12.20
N SER A 14 -5.92 0.14 12.90
CA SER A 14 -5.47 -0.35 14.21
C SER A 14 -6.27 0.25 15.38
N THR A 15 -5.94 -0.14 16.61
CA THR A 15 -6.51 0.49 17.82
C THR A 15 -5.97 1.90 18.07
N ARG A 16 -4.91 2.32 17.37
CA ARG A 16 -4.30 3.66 17.47
C ARG A 16 -4.42 4.47 16.18
N THR A 17 -5.29 4.08 15.25
CA THR A 17 -5.55 4.82 14.00
C THR A 17 -5.83 6.31 14.24
N ASP A 18 -6.53 6.66 15.32
CA ASP A 18 -6.89 8.05 15.63
C ASP A 18 -5.66 8.95 15.83
N ASP A 19 -4.56 8.41 16.41
CA ASP A 19 -3.30 9.15 16.57
C ASP A 19 -2.70 9.52 15.22
N LEU A 20 -2.67 8.55 14.28
CA LEU A 20 -2.16 8.74 12.93
C LEU A 20 -3.04 9.72 12.14
N VAL A 21 -4.37 9.56 12.20
CA VAL A 21 -5.34 10.45 11.55
C VAL A 21 -5.20 11.89 12.06
N CYS A 22 -5.09 12.07 13.38
CA CYS A 22 -4.89 13.39 13.98
C CYS A 22 -3.59 14.04 13.49
N PHE A 23 -2.49 13.30 13.48
CA PHE A 23 -1.20 13.78 12.99
C PHE A 23 -1.26 14.20 11.50
N LEU A 24 -1.75 13.31 10.63
CA LEU A 24 -1.83 13.58 9.19
C LEU A 24 -2.71 14.79 8.89
N LYS A 25 -3.85 14.91 9.60
CA LYS A 25 -4.75 16.07 9.47
C LYS A 25 -4.08 17.36 9.93
N GLN A 26 -3.38 17.35 11.07
CA GLN A 26 -2.65 18.51 11.58
C GLN A 26 -1.56 18.96 10.60
N LYS A 27 -0.84 18.02 10.01
CA LYS A 27 0.25 18.28 9.05
C LYS A 27 -0.24 18.50 7.61
N LYS A 28 -1.54 18.35 7.36
CA LYS A 28 -2.18 18.43 6.02
C LYS A 28 -1.51 17.47 5.03
N VAL A 29 -1.25 16.25 5.46
CA VAL A 29 -0.67 15.18 4.63
C VAL A 29 -1.79 14.30 4.10
N PRO A 30 -2.08 14.31 2.79
CA PRO A 30 -3.05 13.38 2.20
C PRO A 30 -2.56 11.95 2.28
N ALA A 31 -3.48 11.00 2.46
CA ALA A 31 -3.16 9.58 2.53
C ALA A 31 -4.32 8.70 2.07
N LEU A 32 -3.99 7.50 1.58
CA LEU A 32 -4.94 6.43 1.28
C LEU A 32 -4.71 5.25 2.21
N PHE A 33 -5.75 4.83 2.92
CA PHE A 33 -5.71 3.77 3.92
C PHE A 33 -6.21 2.46 3.32
N PHE A 34 -5.34 1.48 3.16
CA PHE A 34 -5.68 0.12 2.74
C PHE A 34 -6.12 -0.68 3.97
N CYS A 35 -7.41 -0.99 4.03
CA CYS A 35 -8.05 -1.57 5.20
C CYS A 35 -8.21 -3.08 5.10
N ARG A 36 -7.92 -3.77 6.21
CA ARG A 36 -8.20 -5.20 6.38
C ARG A 36 -9.63 -5.41 6.83
N GLY A 37 -10.36 -6.29 6.14
CA GLY A 37 -11.75 -6.60 6.49
C GLY A 37 -11.92 -7.09 7.92
N GLU A 38 -11.03 -7.94 8.42
CA GLU A 38 -11.11 -8.44 9.80
C GLU A 38 -10.93 -7.34 10.86
N PHE A 39 -10.15 -6.30 10.55
CA PHE A 39 -9.97 -5.14 11.43
C PHE A 39 -11.15 -4.17 11.33
N LEU A 40 -11.71 -3.99 10.14
CA LEU A 40 -12.95 -3.24 9.95
C LEU A 40 -14.12 -3.89 10.71
N GLU A 41 -14.22 -5.22 10.69
CA GLU A 41 -15.26 -5.95 11.41
C GLU A 41 -15.18 -5.72 12.92
N GLN A 42 -13.97 -5.68 13.47
CA GLN A 42 -13.71 -5.47 14.89
C GLN A 42 -13.82 -4.00 15.31
N ASN A 43 -13.45 -3.06 14.43
CA ASN A 43 -13.23 -1.66 14.79
C ASN A 43 -13.68 -0.68 13.71
N LEU A 44 -14.92 -0.85 13.23
CA LEU A 44 -15.51 0.00 12.18
C LEU A 44 -15.54 1.50 12.56
N VAL A 45 -15.57 1.82 13.85
CA VAL A 45 -15.53 3.21 14.33
C VAL A 45 -14.22 3.91 13.95
N MET A 46 -13.08 3.22 13.92
CA MET A 46 -11.83 3.82 13.46
C MET A 46 -11.84 4.10 11.95
N ALA A 47 -12.50 3.25 11.16
CA ALA A 47 -12.70 3.52 9.73
C ALA A 47 -13.52 4.80 9.52
N VAL A 48 -14.56 5.01 10.32
CA VAL A 48 -15.33 6.27 10.34
C VAL A 48 -14.45 7.47 10.71
N ARG A 49 -13.52 7.32 11.67
CA ARG A 49 -12.57 8.39 12.02
C ARG A 49 -11.63 8.75 10.87
N ILE A 50 -11.12 7.77 10.14
CA ILE A 50 -10.31 8.00 8.94
C ILE A 50 -11.12 8.84 7.93
N ILE A 51 -12.36 8.43 7.63
CA ILE A 51 -13.24 9.12 6.67
C ILE A 51 -13.54 10.56 7.12
N GLN A 52 -13.94 10.76 8.38
CA GLN A 52 -14.19 12.09 8.97
C GLN A 52 -12.91 12.95 9.07
N GLY A 53 -11.74 12.32 9.02
CA GLY A 53 -10.44 12.97 8.88
C GLY A 53 -10.21 13.60 7.50
N GLY A 54 -11.03 13.25 6.51
CA GLY A 54 -10.89 13.66 5.11
C GLY A 54 -10.09 12.66 4.27
N PHE A 55 -9.84 11.45 4.78
CA PHE A 55 -9.03 10.43 4.11
C PHE A 55 -9.90 9.39 3.42
N HIS A 56 -9.34 8.71 2.42
CA HIS A 56 -10.03 7.66 1.68
C HIS A 56 -9.63 6.26 2.17
N LEU A 57 -10.61 5.36 2.21
CA LEU A 57 -10.41 3.93 2.44
C LEU A 57 -10.30 3.16 1.12
N ALA A 58 -9.34 2.25 1.08
CA ALA A 58 -9.07 1.26 0.06
C ALA A 58 -9.11 -0.15 0.66
N ASN A 59 -9.19 -1.16 -0.20
CA ASN A 59 -9.37 -2.55 0.18
C ASN A 59 -8.02 -3.29 0.27
N HIS A 60 -7.80 -4.00 1.37
CA HIS A 60 -6.59 -4.79 1.63
C HIS A 60 -6.89 -6.27 1.94
N ALA A 61 -7.97 -6.81 1.34
CA ALA A 61 -8.50 -8.13 1.64
C ALA A 61 -8.96 -8.29 3.09
N PHE A 62 -9.59 -9.42 3.41
CA PHE A 62 -10.26 -9.60 4.69
C PHE A 62 -9.29 -10.03 5.78
N SER A 63 -8.61 -11.16 5.61
CA SER A 63 -7.78 -11.82 6.63
C SER A 63 -6.28 -11.64 6.41
N HIS A 64 -5.88 -10.77 5.48
CA HIS A 64 -4.48 -10.52 5.11
C HIS A 64 -3.69 -11.79 4.72
N ARG A 65 -4.37 -12.79 4.15
CA ARG A 65 -3.74 -13.99 3.61
C ARG A 65 -3.12 -13.71 2.25
N ARG A 66 -2.06 -14.45 1.92
CA ARG A 66 -1.45 -14.42 0.59
C ARG A 66 -2.42 -14.97 -0.44
N ALA A 67 -2.60 -14.26 -1.55
CA ALA A 67 -3.48 -14.76 -2.62
C ALA A 67 -2.97 -16.06 -3.26
N SER A 68 -1.66 -16.35 -3.19
CA SER A 68 -1.12 -17.63 -3.64
C SER A 68 -1.57 -18.82 -2.78
N ASP A 69 -1.87 -18.58 -1.50
CA ASP A 69 -2.36 -19.59 -0.53
C ASP A 69 -3.89 -19.76 -0.55
N LEU A 70 -4.59 -19.02 -1.41
CA LEU A 70 -6.04 -19.04 -1.57
C LEU A 70 -6.42 -19.52 -2.97
N SER A 71 -7.57 -20.15 -3.12
CA SER A 71 -8.23 -20.27 -4.43
C SER A 71 -8.59 -18.88 -4.96
N THR A 72 -8.89 -18.81 -6.26
CA THR A 72 -9.29 -17.54 -6.89
C THR A 72 -10.58 -17.00 -6.26
N GLU A 73 -11.53 -17.89 -6.03
CA GLU A 73 -12.85 -17.60 -5.49
C GLU A 73 -12.77 -17.14 -4.03
N GLU A 74 -11.93 -17.77 -3.20
CA GLU A 74 -11.66 -17.31 -1.83
C GLU A 74 -11.05 -15.91 -1.82
N MET A 75 -10.12 -15.61 -2.73
CA MET A 75 -9.53 -14.27 -2.82
C MET A 75 -10.55 -13.22 -3.27
N ILE A 76 -11.49 -13.57 -4.16
CA ILE A 76 -12.57 -12.67 -4.56
C ILE A 76 -13.52 -12.43 -3.37
N ASP A 77 -13.89 -13.47 -2.63
CA ASP A 77 -14.72 -13.36 -1.42
C ASP A 77 -14.07 -12.48 -0.33
N GLU A 78 -12.76 -12.60 -0.14
CA GLU A 78 -11.97 -11.71 0.73
C GLU A 78 -12.07 -10.23 0.32
N ILE A 79 -12.04 -9.95 -1.00
CA ILE A 79 -12.18 -8.59 -1.54
C ILE A 79 -13.61 -8.10 -1.32
N GLU A 80 -14.62 -8.88 -1.68
CA GLU A 80 -16.04 -8.50 -1.60
C GLU A 80 -16.49 -8.24 -0.16
N LYS A 81 -16.11 -9.11 0.79
CA LYS A 81 -16.41 -8.93 2.22
C LYS A 81 -15.82 -7.64 2.76
N THR A 82 -14.57 -7.35 2.38
CA THR A 82 -13.88 -6.13 2.81
C THR A 82 -14.52 -4.89 2.19
N GLU A 83 -14.92 -4.95 0.92
CA GLU A 83 -15.57 -3.84 0.23
C GLU A 83 -16.92 -3.50 0.87
N ALA A 84 -17.72 -4.50 1.23
CA ALA A 84 -18.99 -4.30 1.93
C ALA A 84 -18.82 -3.61 3.29
N LEU A 85 -17.74 -3.91 4.01
CA LEU A 85 -17.41 -3.24 5.27
C LEU A 85 -16.96 -1.79 5.04
N ILE A 86 -16.21 -1.53 3.96
CA ILE A 86 -15.83 -0.16 3.60
C ILE A 86 -17.08 0.66 3.22
N ASP A 87 -17.99 0.12 2.41
CA ASP A 87 -19.23 0.80 2.05
C ASP A 87 -20.05 1.15 3.32
N ARG A 88 -20.17 0.19 4.25
CA ARG A 88 -20.80 0.42 5.56
C ARG A 88 -20.11 1.50 6.38
N ALA A 89 -18.78 1.62 6.33
CA ALA A 89 -18.05 2.67 7.02
C ALA A 89 -18.39 4.07 6.49
N TYR A 90 -18.55 4.23 5.17
CA TYR A 90 -18.97 5.49 4.56
C TYR A 90 -20.42 5.85 4.94
N ASP A 91 -21.33 4.88 4.94
CA ASP A 91 -22.71 5.08 5.39
C ASP A 91 -22.75 5.59 6.84
N LEU A 92 -21.97 4.97 7.74
CA LEU A 92 -21.88 5.36 9.14
C LEU A 92 -21.17 6.71 9.36
N ALA A 93 -20.26 7.08 8.45
CA ALA A 93 -19.62 8.39 8.46
C ALA A 93 -20.54 9.51 7.93
N TYR A 94 -21.68 9.16 7.33
CA TYR A 94 -22.56 10.07 6.59
C TYR A 94 -21.84 10.78 5.43
N GLU A 95 -20.89 10.08 4.79
CA GLU A 95 -20.09 10.60 3.69
C GLU A 95 -20.37 9.83 2.41
N LYS A 96 -20.33 10.52 1.27
CA LYS A 96 -20.54 9.87 -0.03
C LYS A 96 -19.33 8.97 -0.34
N ARG A 97 -19.57 7.67 -0.50
CA ARG A 97 -18.57 6.72 -1.00
C ARG A 97 -18.05 7.17 -2.38
N PRO A 98 -16.72 7.34 -2.57
CA PRO A 98 -16.13 7.58 -3.88
C PRO A 98 -16.48 6.46 -4.86
N ALA A 99 -16.74 6.81 -6.11
CA ALA A 99 -17.08 5.81 -7.13
C ALA A 99 -15.89 4.91 -7.48
N GLN A 100 -14.67 5.45 -7.39
CA GLN A 100 -13.44 4.71 -7.62
C GLN A 100 -13.09 3.86 -6.40
N ARG A 101 -12.79 2.58 -6.66
CA ARG A 101 -12.29 1.64 -5.67
C ARG A 101 -10.80 1.39 -5.89
N TYR A 102 -10.08 1.16 -4.81
CA TYR A 102 -8.65 0.88 -4.83
C TYR A 102 -8.38 -0.38 -4.03
N PHE A 103 -7.45 -1.21 -4.52
CA PHE A 103 -7.12 -2.48 -3.90
C PHE A 103 -5.61 -2.68 -3.90
N ARG A 104 -5.10 -3.33 -2.86
CA ARG A 104 -3.72 -3.78 -2.75
C ARG A 104 -3.69 -5.16 -2.14
N PHE A 105 -2.95 -6.07 -2.75
CA PHE A 105 -2.79 -7.43 -2.23
C PHE A 105 -1.99 -7.44 -0.93
N PRO A 106 -2.40 -8.22 0.08
CA PRO A 106 -1.55 -8.56 1.21
C PRO A 106 -0.20 -9.08 0.74
N HIS A 107 0.88 -8.58 1.35
CA HIS A 107 2.27 -8.91 0.99
C HIS A 107 2.66 -8.65 -0.49
N MET A 108 1.87 -7.87 -1.24
CA MET A 108 1.93 -7.76 -2.71
C MET A 108 1.82 -9.09 -3.46
N ASP A 109 1.30 -10.14 -2.80
CA ASP A 109 1.15 -11.43 -3.44
C ASP A 109 -0.06 -11.41 -4.36
N ARG A 110 0.20 -11.22 -5.66
CA ARG A 110 -0.83 -11.12 -6.71
C ARG A 110 -1.34 -12.47 -7.18
N GLY A 111 -1.20 -13.50 -6.34
CA GLY A 111 -1.53 -14.89 -6.66
C GLY A 111 -0.34 -15.67 -7.22
N CYS A 112 0.88 -15.14 -7.15
CA CYS A 112 2.10 -15.74 -7.69
C CYS A 112 3.24 -15.85 -6.65
N GLY A 113 2.92 -15.77 -5.36
CA GLY A 113 3.92 -15.80 -4.30
C GLY A 113 4.77 -14.54 -4.33
N GLY A 114 6.09 -14.69 -4.20
CA GLY A 114 7.01 -13.56 -4.32
C GLY A 114 7.29 -13.13 -5.76
N TRP A 115 6.73 -13.79 -6.78
CA TRP A 115 6.79 -13.33 -8.17
C TRP A 115 5.73 -12.26 -8.44
N ILE A 116 5.92 -11.10 -7.82
CA ILE A 116 4.93 -10.00 -7.74
C ILE A 116 4.67 -9.39 -9.14
N VAL A 117 5.73 -9.13 -9.90
CA VAL A 117 5.68 -8.61 -11.28
C VAL A 117 6.25 -9.64 -12.24
N ASP A 118 5.95 -9.51 -13.52
CA ASP A 118 6.62 -10.34 -14.53
C ASP A 118 8.05 -9.85 -14.77
N TYR A 119 9.01 -10.39 -14.00
CA TYR A 119 10.41 -9.96 -14.06
C TYR A 119 11.07 -10.18 -15.44
N ASP A 120 10.52 -11.08 -16.27
CA ASP A 120 11.04 -11.32 -17.62
C ASP A 120 10.79 -10.12 -18.55
N GLY A 121 9.82 -9.26 -18.21
CA GLY A 121 9.53 -8.01 -18.91
C GLY A 121 10.48 -6.84 -18.60
N PHE A 122 11.51 -7.04 -17.79
CA PHE A 122 12.46 -6.00 -17.37
C PHE A 122 13.89 -6.35 -17.74
N GLN A 123 14.71 -5.32 -18.02
CA GLN A 123 16.13 -5.48 -18.36
C GLN A 123 17.00 -4.45 -17.65
N GLY A 124 18.29 -4.75 -17.51
CA GLY A 124 19.29 -3.82 -17.00
C GLY A 124 18.95 -3.22 -15.63
N ASN A 125 18.99 -1.89 -15.53
CA ASN A 125 18.74 -1.17 -14.28
C ASN A 125 17.29 -1.32 -13.80
N ASP A 126 16.31 -1.40 -14.70
CA ASP A 126 14.91 -1.54 -14.29
C ASP A 126 14.66 -2.87 -13.58
N LEU A 127 15.25 -3.96 -14.09
CA LEU A 127 15.18 -5.28 -13.44
C LEU A 127 15.81 -5.25 -12.04
N LYS A 128 16.95 -4.57 -11.89
CA LYS A 128 17.63 -4.43 -10.60
C LYS A 128 16.76 -3.62 -9.63
N ASP A 129 16.25 -2.49 -10.10
CA ASP A 129 15.50 -1.54 -9.27
C ASP A 129 14.18 -2.13 -8.79
N VAL A 130 13.39 -2.76 -9.68
CA VAL A 130 12.12 -3.38 -9.29
C VAL A 130 12.33 -4.54 -8.32
N LYS A 131 13.38 -5.36 -8.53
CA LYS A 131 13.74 -6.43 -7.59
C LYS A 131 14.12 -5.85 -6.23
N THR A 132 15.03 -4.89 -6.18
CA THR A 132 15.46 -4.27 -4.91
C THR A 132 14.29 -3.61 -4.19
N CYS A 133 13.48 -2.82 -4.89
CA CYS A 133 12.31 -2.13 -4.32
C CYS A 133 11.35 -3.12 -3.63
N LEU A 134 10.98 -4.20 -4.33
CA LEU A 134 10.03 -5.17 -3.81
C LEU A 134 10.62 -6.04 -2.70
N THR A 135 11.87 -6.53 -2.84
CA THR A 135 12.47 -7.43 -1.84
C THR A 135 12.95 -6.73 -0.57
N GLU A 136 13.25 -5.42 -0.64
CA GLU A 136 13.63 -4.66 0.55
C GLU A 136 12.41 -4.28 1.39
N GLY A 137 11.30 -3.95 0.73
CA GLY A 137 10.07 -3.53 1.40
C GLY A 137 9.22 -4.66 1.97
N LEU A 138 9.41 -5.89 1.51
CA LEU A 138 8.51 -7.02 1.77
C LEU A 138 9.27 -8.24 2.29
N ASN A 139 8.60 -9.03 3.12
CA ASN A 139 9.01 -10.40 3.41
C ASN A 139 8.66 -11.31 2.22
N VAL A 140 9.54 -11.33 1.21
CA VAL A 140 9.41 -12.15 0.00
C VAL A 140 9.90 -13.57 0.29
N ILE A 141 8.97 -14.52 0.31
CA ILE A 141 9.25 -15.92 0.70
C ILE A 141 9.91 -16.72 -0.43
N SER A 142 9.49 -16.51 -1.69
CA SER A 142 10.07 -17.19 -2.85
C SER A 142 9.92 -16.36 -4.12
N MET A 143 11.02 -16.20 -4.86
CA MET A 143 11.07 -15.56 -6.18
C MET A 143 11.02 -16.60 -7.31
N GLN A 144 10.46 -17.78 -7.04
CA GLN A 144 10.30 -18.81 -8.07
C GLN A 144 9.28 -18.35 -9.12
N ARG A 145 9.61 -18.52 -10.40
CA ARG A 145 8.70 -18.22 -11.49
C ARG A 145 7.42 -19.08 -11.37
N PRO A 146 6.22 -18.49 -11.43
CA PRO A 146 4.96 -19.21 -11.34
C PRO A 146 4.77 -20.14 -12.53
N ASN A 147 3.98 -21.20 -12.33
CA ASN A 147 3.47 -22.01 -13.44
C ASN A 147 2.21 -21.35 -14.05
N SER A 148 1.69 -21.95 -15.12
CA SER A 148 0.53 -21.43 -15.84
C SER A 148 -0.75 -21.33 -15.00
N GLU A 149 -0.89 -22.12 -13.92
CA GLU A 149 -2.04 -22.08 -13.01
C GLU A 149 -2.03 -20.82 -12.16
N PHE A 150 -0.90 -20.51 -11.51
CA PHE A 150 -0.74 -19.26 -10.74
C PHE A 150 -0.86 -18.02 -11.63
N GLU A 151 -0.31 -18.06 -12.85
CA GLU A 151 -0.51 -16.98 -13.82
C GLU A 151 -1.99 -16.81 -14.23
N ALA A 152 -2.72 -17.91 -14.40
CA ALA A 152 -4.16 -17.86 -14.70
C ALA A 152 -4.96 -17.29 -13.52
N LYS A 153 -4.62 -17.67 -12.28
CA LYS A 153 -5.19 -17.09 -11.05
C LYS A 153 -4.99 -15.57 -11.02
N LYS A 154 -3.75 -15.10 -11.18
CA LYS A 154 -3.43 -13.66 -11.24
C LYS A 154 -4.28 -12.94 -12.30
N ARG A 155 -4.33 -13.46 -13.53
CA ARG A 155 -5.15 -12.89 -14.62
C ARG A 155 -6.63 -12.83 -14.27
N HIS A 156 -7.18 -13.86 -13.63
CA HIS A 156 -8.58 -13.90 -13.24
C HIS A 156 -8.89 -12.83 -12.17
N ILE A 157 -8.07 -12.72 -11.12
CA ILE A 157 -8.28 -11.69 -10.09
C ILE A 157 -8.15 -10.28 -10.68
N GLN A 158 -7.17 -10.02 -11.56
CA GLN A 158 -7.05 -8.72 -12.25
C GLN A 158 -8.28 -8.40 -13.11
N LYS A 159 -8.82 -9.39 -13.81
CA LYS A 159 -10.05 -9.24 -14.59
C LYS A 159 -11.22 -8.88 -13.68
N TYR A 160 -11.39 -9.60 -12.57
CA TYR A 160 -12.42 -9.30 -11.57
C TYR A 160 -12.29 -7.87 -11.03
N LEU A 161 -11.10 -7.46 -10.58
CA LEU A 161 -10.84 -6.10 -10.09
C LEU A 161 -11.25 -5.05 -11.14
N LYS A 162 -10.91 -5.27 -12.42
CA LYS A 162 -11.29 -4.38 -13.51
C LYS A 162 -12.81 -4.28 -13.70
N GLU A 163 -13.51 -5.42 -13.71
CA GLU A 163 -14.97 -5.50 -13.88
C GLU A 163 -15.72 -4.91 -12.68
N ALA A 164 -15.17 -5.04 -11.48
CA ALA A 164 -15.72 -4.48 -10.23
C ALA A 164 -15.39 -2.99 -10.01
N GLY A 165 -14.71 -2.35 -10.97
CA GLY A 165 -14.43 -0.90 -10.95
C GLY A 165 -13.21 -0.47 -10.12
N TYR A 166 -12.34 -1.40 -9.75
CA TYR A 166 -11.06 -1.06 -9.12
C TYR A 166 -10.12 -0.37 -10.11
N THR A 167 -9.37 0.61 -9.63
CA THR A 167 -8.42 1.41 -10.41
C THR A 167 -7.15 1.66 -9.59
N VAL A 168 -6.20 2.41 -10.15
CA VAL A 168 -4.98 2.85 -9.46
C VAL A 168 -4.94 4.38 -9.50
N PRO A 169 -4.84 5.09 -8.36
CA PRO A 169 -4.99 6.55 -8.32
C PRO A 169 -3.68 7.33 -8.48
N PHE A 170 -2.57 6.65 -8.74
CA PHE A 170 -1.26 7.28 -8.77
C PHE A 170 -0.91 7.71 -10.19
N SER A 171 -0.64 9.00 -10.37
CA SER A 171 -0.24 9.57 -11.65
C SER A 171 1.17 10.16 -11.59
N GLY A 172 1.89 10.11 -12.71
CA GLY A 172 3.21 10.73 -12.85
C GLY A 172 4.35 10.05 -12.10
N VAL A 173 4.18 8.81 -11.63
CA VAL A 173 5.22 8.04 -10.93
C VAL A 173 6.48 7.93 -11.80
N THR A 174 7.62 8.37 -11.27
CA THR A 174 8.83 8.61 -12.07
C THR A 174 9.80 7.43 -12.15
N HIS A 175 9.51 6.34 -11.43
CA HIS A 175 10.28 5.11 -11.54
C HIS A 175 10.06 4.50 -12.92
N SER A 176 11.13 4.34 -13.71
CA SER A 176 11.05 3.81 -15.09
C SER A 176 10.35 2.46 -15.14
N TRP A 177 10.71 1.56 -14.23
CA TRP A 177 10.09 0.24 -14.13
C TRP A 177 8.59 0.28 -13.83
N TYR A 178 8.08 1.34 -13.19
CA TYR A 178 6.64 1.45 -12.88
C TYR A 178 5.79 1.64 -14.14
N ASN A 179 6.38 2.17 -15.22
CA ASN A 179 5.70 2.34 -16.51
C ASN A 179 5.62 1.05 -17.34
N ASN A 180 6.05 -0.09 -16.79
CA ASN A 180 5.91 -1.38 -17.46
C ASN A 180 4.43 -1.68 -17.79
N PRO A 181 4.10 -2.16 -19.00
CA PRO A 181 2.71 -2.43 -19.40
C PRO A 181 1.95 -3.34 -18.44
N GLU A 182 2.60 -4.37 -17.90
CA GLU A 182 2.00 -5.31 -16.94
C GLU A 182 1.56 -4.62 -15.64
N ILE A 183 2.30 -3.60 -15.22
CA ILE A 183 1.97 -2.77 -14.05
C ILE A 183 0.87 -1.76 -14.40
N GLN A 184 0.96 -1.12 -15.57
CA GLN A 184 0.00 -0.09 -16.00
C GLN A 184 -1.39 -0.66 -16.33
N GLU A 185 -1.45 -1.91 -16.77
CA GLU A 185 -2.72 -2.62 -17.04
C GLU A 185 -3.37 -3.20 -15.78
N ALA A 186 -2.61 -3.31 -14.68
CA ALA A 186 -3.09 -3.83 -13.42
C ALA A 186 -4.16 -2.94 -12.77
N ARG A 187 -4.96 -3.53 -11.87
CA ARG A 187 -5.99 -2.85 -11.07
C ARG A 187 -5.76 -2.97 -9.57
N ASP A 188 -4.57 -3.42 -9.20
CA ASP A 188 -4.04 -3.39 -7.85
C ASP A 188 -2.91 -2.35 -7.70
N CYS A 189 -2.78 -1.79 -6.51
CA CYS A 189 -1.87 -0.72 -6.18
C CYS A 189 -0.53 -1.26 -5.65
N LEU A 190 0.54 -1.10 -6.44
CA LEU A 190 1.92 -1.31 -5.97
C LEU A 190 2.46 -0.09 -5.20
N PHE A 191 3.71 -0.16 -4.75
CA PHE A 191 4.47 0.93 -4.14
C PHE A 191 5.81 1.13 -4.86
N THR A 192 6.48 2.27 -4.66
CA THR A 192 7.85 2.49 -5.18
C THR A 192 8.86 2.79 -4.09
N PHE A 193 8.40 3.05 -2.87
CA PHE A 193 9.21 3.13 -1.67
C PHE A 193 8.46 2.52 -0.48
N SER A 194 9.07 1.58 0.23
CA SER A 194 8.54 1.09 1.51
C SER A 194 9.32 1.72 2.64
N THR A 195 8.62 2.17 3.68
CA THR A 195 9.25 2.66 4.91
C THR A 195 9.92 1.55 5.70
N CYS A 196 9.56 0.28 5.47
CA CYS A 196 10.04 -0.88 6.22
C CYS A 196 9.78 -0.81 7.74
N ASP A 197 8.85 0.05 8.19
CA ASP A 197 8.41 0.22 9.58
C ASP A 197 8.00 -1.09 10.26
N TRP A 198 7.36 -2.01 9.53
CA TRP A 198 7.01 -3.33 10.04
C TRP A 198 8.21 -4.15 10.55
N MET A 199 9.45 -3.83 10.13
CA MET A 199 10.66 -4.54 10.58
C MET A 199 11.00 -4.25 12.05
N VAL A 200 10.52 -3.14 12.62
CA VAL A 200 10.76 -2.77 14.02
C VAL A 200 9.63 -3.17 14.97
N THR A 201 8.62 -3.87 14.47
CA THR A 201 7.61 -4.56 15.31
C THR A 201 8.27 -5.59 16.22
N GLN A 202 7.63 -5.91 17.35
CA GLN A 202 8.18 -6.87 18.32
C GLN A 202 8.48 -8.25 17.70
N ARG A 203 7.62 -8.69 16.76
CA ARG A 203 7.79 -9.96 16.06
C ARG A 203 9.02 -9.97 15.14
N HIS A 204 9.40 -8.84 14.58
CA HIS A 204 10.42 -8.73 13.52
C HIS A 204 11.74 -8.09 13.98
N LEU A 205 11.74 -7.45 15.14
CA LEU A 205 12.90 -6.75 15.68
C LEU A 205 14.15 -7.65 15.71
N GLY A 206 15.23 -7.16 15.11
CA GLY A 206 16.52 -7.85 15.02
C GLY A 206 16.64 -8.94 13.93
N LYS A 207 15.56 -9.27 13.22
CA LYS A 207 15.57 -10.29 12.15
C LYS A 207 15.92 -9.74 10.77
N TRP A 208 15.80 -8.43 10.59
CA TRP A 208 15.94 -7.77 9.29
C TRP A 208 17.02 -6.70 9.30
N ARG A 209 17.22 -6.09 8.13
CA ARG A 209 18.24 -5.07 7.89
C ARG A 209 18.10 -3.87 8.82
N TYR A 210 16.88 -3.33 8.96
CA TYR A 210 16.58 -2.17 9.77
C TYR A 210 16.10 -2.61 11.15
N LYS A 211 16.69 -2.06 12.20
CA LYS A 211 16.51 -2.54 13.58
C LYS A 211 15.99 -1.45 14.51
N SER A 212 15.91 -0.21 14.04
CA SER A 212 15.49 0.94 14.82
C SER A 212 14.81 1.98 13.93
N PRO A 213 14.00 2.90 14.51
CA PRO A 213 13.48 4.05 13.78
C PRO A 213 14.56 4.90 13.10
N ASP A 214 15.75 5.01 13.70
CA ASP A 214 16.87 5.76 13.12
C ASP A 214 17.42 5.08 11.85
N ASP A 215 17.48 3.74 11.81
CA ASP A 215 17.87 3.02 10.59
C ASP A 215 16.87 3.28 9.44
N LEU A 216 15.58 3.38 9.77
CA LEU A 216 14.50 3.67 8.81
C LEU A 216 14.56 5.12 8.32
N LYS A 217 14.87 6.08 9.20
CA LYS A 217 15.14 7.48 8.80
C LYS A 217 16.36 7.57 7.90
N GLN A 218 17.44 6.86 8.23
CA GLN A 218 18.62 6.79 7.38
C GLN A 218 18.30 6.16 6.01
N LYS A 219 17.42 5.16 5.94
CA LYS A 219 16.91 4.64 4.66
C LYS A 219 16.22 5.74 3.86
N ILE A 220 15.35 6.54 4.47
CA ILE A 220 14.69 7.68 3.82
C ILE A 220 15.74 8.66 3.29
N ASP A 221 16.78 8.97 4.06
CA ASP A 221 17.83 9.91 3.66
C ASP A 221 18.70 9.44 2.50
N LEU A 222 18.94 8.13 2.43
CA LEU A 222 19.83 7.53 1.43
C LEU A 222 19.10 7.07 0.16
N ASP A 223 17.76 7.06 0.15
CA ASP A 223 17.01 6.56 -1.00
C ASP A 223 17.14 7.51 -2.20
N ARG A 224 17.80 7.02 -3.24
CA ARG A 224 18.12 7.82 -4.43
C ARG A 224 16.90 8.27 -5.22
N TRP A 225 15.77 7.56 -5.12
CA TRP A 225 14.58 7.85 -5.89
C TRP A 225 13.65 8.80 -5.13
N LEU A 226 13.45 8.52 -3.84
CA LEU A 226 12.65 9.34 -2.95
C LEU A 226 13.23 10.76 -2.82
N ASN A 227 14.56 10.91 -2.84
CA ASN A 227 15.25 12.20 -2.78
C ASN A 227 15.59 12.80 -4.16
N LYS A 228 15.23 12.15 -5.27
CA LYS A 228 15.49 12.68 -6.61
C LYS A 228 14.59 13.88 -6.89
N GLU A 229 15.19 14.97 -7.35
CA GLU A 229 14.45 16.17 -7.73
C GLU A 229 13.38 15.86 -8.79
N ASN A 230 12.16 16.40 -8.60
CA ASN A 230 10.98 16.16 -9.44
C ASN A 230 10.51 14.70 -9.50
N SER A 231 10.98 13.81 -8.62
CA SER A 231 10.44 12.46 -8.57
C SER A 231 9.04 12.43 -7.98
N VAL A 232 8.26 11.43 -8.39
CA VAL A 232 6.97 11.09 -7.82
C VAL A 232 7.03 9.63 -7.41
N ASN A 233 6.73 9.38 -6.13
CA ASN A 233 6.84 8.07 -5.50
C ASN A 233 5.51 7.65 -4.88
N ILE A 234 5.37 6.36 -4.61
CA ILE A 234 4.28 5.81 -3.80
C ILE A 234 4.92 5.23 -2.55
N VAL A 235 4.65 5.86 -1.42
CA VAL A 235 5.19 5.48 -0.11
C VAL A 235 4.23 4.49 0.55
N LEU A 236 4.76 3.32 0.90
CA LEU A 236 4.09 2.31 1.72
C LEU A 236 4.56 2.45 3.18
N ALA A 237 3.60 2.69 4.08
CA ALA A 237 3.75 2.60 5.52
C ALA A 237 2.59 1.81 6.13
N HIS A 238 2.60 1.54 7.42
CA HIS A 238 1.58 0.71 8.07
C HIS A 238 0.94 1.41 9.27
N ASP A 239 -0.36 1.17 9.45
CA ASP A 239 -1.11 1.49 10.66
C ASP A 239 -1.16 0.23 11.54
N GLN A 240 -0.18 0.09 12.42
CA GLN A 240 -0.17 -0.97 13.43
C GLN A 240 0.06 -0.33 14.80
N ALA A 241 -0.74 -0.73 15.79
CA ALA A 241 -0.78 -0.08 17.10
C ALA A 241 0.59 -0.04 17.81
N GLU A 242 1.45 -1.05 17.58
CA GLU A 242 2.78 -1.11 18.19
C GLU A 242 3.82 -0.19 17.55
N ILE A 243 3.61 0.26 16.31
CA ILE A 243 4.58 1.06 15.54
C ILE A 243 4.00 2.39 15.03
N VAL A 244 2.79 2.78 15.41
CA VAL A 244 2.16 4.03 14.93
C VAL A 244 3.03 5.26 15.19
N ASP A 245 3.74 5.33 16.33
CA ASP A 245 4.66 6.42 16.65
C ASP A 245 5.89 6.42 15.72
N VAL A 246 6.32 5.23 15.28
CA VAL A 246 7.37 5.08 14.27
C VAL A 246 6.86 5.58 12.93
N THR A 247 5.67 5.15 12.49
CA THR A 247 5.04 5.60 11.25
C THR A 247 4.90 7.12 11.21
N ILE A 248 4.38 7.72 12.28
CA ILE A 248 4.28 9.18 12.44
C ILE A 248 5.66 9.83 12.32
N GLY A 249 6.66 9.34 13.05
CA GLY A 249 8.02 9.87 13.02
C GLY A 249 8.71 9.77 11.66
N LEU A 250 8.38 8.75 10.86
CA LEU A 250 8.91 8.61 9.50
C LEU A 250 8.23 9.57 8.52
N VAL A 251 6.91 9.74 8.62
CA VAL A 251 6.19 10.73 7.79
C VAL A 251 6.64 12.15 8.14
N ASP A 252 6.83 12.46 9.42
CA ASP A 252 7.34 13.78 9.85
C ASP A 252 8.77 14.03 9.34
N HIS A 253 9.64 13.03 9.40
CA HIS A 253 10.99 13.12 8.82
C HIS A 253 10.94 13.38 7.30
N MET A 254 10.03 12.73 6.57
CA MET A 254 9.84 13.02 5.13
C MET A 254 9.40 14.47 4.87
N LEU A 255 8.54 15.04 5.74
CA LEU A 255 8.15 16.45 5.65
C LEU A 255 9.33 17.39 5.91
N GLU A 256 10.15 17.12 6.93
CA GLU A 256 11.36 17.90 7.25
C GLU A 256 12.36 17.89 6.09
N LYS A 257 12.42 16.78 5.34
CA LYS A 257 13.21 16.62 4.12
C LYS A 257 12.66 17.37 2.91
N GLY A 258 11.48 17.98 3.04
CA GLY A 258 10.83 18.74 1.97
C GLY A 258 10.11 17.86 0.93
N ILE A 259 9.81 16.61 1.27
CA ILE A 259 8.97 15.75 0.41
C ILE A 259 7.55 16.30 0.45
N GLN A 260 7.01 16.59 -0.73
CA GLN A 260 5.64 17.07 -0.86
C GLN A 260 4.69 15.88 -1.04
N PHE A 261 3.74 15.71 -0.11
CA PHE A 261 2.70 14.70 -0.27
C PHE A 261 1.59 15.19 -1.21
N LEU A 262 1.19 14.33 -2.15
CA LEU A 262 0.21 14.61 -3.19
C LEU A 262 -1.18 14.13 -2.78
N GLU A 263 -2.19 14.90 -3.18
CA GLU A 263 -3.59 14.50 -3.09
C GLU A 263 -3.86 13.25 -3.95
N ILE A 264 -4.71 12.37 -3.45
CA ILE A 264 -5.10 11.14 -4.13
C ILE A 264 -6.42 11.42 -4.83
N SER A 265 -6.35 11.76 -6.11
CA SER A 265 -7.51 12.17 -6.89
C SER A 265 -8.44 10.98 -7.16
N GLY A 266 -9.45 10.83 -6.30
CA GLY A 266 -10.55 9.88 -6.45
C GLY A 266 -11.93 10.45 -6.13
N GLY A 267 -12.04 11.72 -5.79
CA GLY A 267 -13.27 12.25 -5.19
C GLY A 267 -13.38 13.76 -5.21
N SER A 268 -13.41 14.37 -6.40
CA SER A 268 -14.02 15.69 -6.57
C SER A 268 -14.20 16.01 -8.04
N ASN A 269 -15.42 15.80 -8.53
CA ASN A 269 -16.25 16.79 -9.23
C ASN A 269 -17.71 16.38 -9.08
#